data_AF-A0A377XG81-F1
#
_entry.id   AF-A0A377XG81-F1
#
_cell.length_a   1.000
_cell.length_b   1.000
_cell.length_c   1.000
_cell.angle_alpha   90.00
_cell.angle_beta   90.00
_cell.angle_gamma   90.00
#
_symmetry.space_group_name_H-M   'P 1'
#
loop_
_entity.id
_entity.type
_entity.pdbx_description
1 polymer ?
#
loop_
_entity_poly.entity_id
_entity_poly.type
_entity_poly.pdbx_seq_one_letter_code
_entity_poly.pdbx_strand_id
1 'polypeptide(L)'
;MTVSTEVDHNDYTGNGVTTSFPYTFRIFKKSDLTVQVADLNENITVLTLDTDYSVTGAGTYSGGNVVLMSPLANGWQISISRDLPVTQETGFAPIFPDTCYHLTHYWPAAVDIPVASDNPVHYADAIRYNARTPLQGSLLPLTRLV
;
A
#
# COMPACT_ATOMS: atom_id res chain seq x y z
N MET A 1 4.02 -12.76 -0.80
CA MET A 1 4.52 -11.39 -0.99
C MET A 1 5.75 -11.25 -0.12
N THR A 2 6.90 -10.91 -0.72
CA THR A 2 8.15 -10.71 0.03
C THR A 2 8.33 -9.21 0.22
N VAL A 3 8.42 -8.79 1.49
CA VAL A 3 8.84 -7.44 1.86
C VAL A 3 10.32 -7.33 1.53
N SER A 4 10.69 -6.41 0.63
CA SER A 4 12.09 -6.05 0.39
C SER A 4 12.48 -5.02 1.44
N THR A 5 13.46 -5.31 2.29
CA THR A 5 14.02 -4.31 3.21
C THR A 5 15.00 -3.46 2.43
N GLU A 6 14.60 -2.24 2.05
CA GLU A 6 15.57 -1.22 1.66
C GLU A 6 16.45 -0.93 2.89
N VAL A 7 17.77 -1.03 2.75
CA VAL A 7 18.71 -0.57 3.80
C VAL A 7 18.58 0.95 3.87
N ASP A 8 18.01 1.46 4.94
CA ASP A 8 17.71 2.89 5.15
C ASP A 8 18.63 3.55 6.18
N HIS A 9 19.58 2.79 6.74
CA HIS A 9 20.56 3.27 7.70
C HIS A 9 21.94 2.64 7.51
N ASN A 10 22.97 3.34 7.99
CA ASN A 10 24.34 2.86 8.09
C ASN A 10 24.92 3.22 9.46
N ASP A 11 25.57 2.27 10.12
CA ASP A 11 26.21 2.48 11.41
C ASP A 11 27.73 2.27 11.33
N TYR A 12 28.47 3.10 12.06
CA TYR A 12 29.93 3.02 12.15
C TYR A 12 30.42 3.24 13.58
N THR A 13 31.66 2.81 13.84
CA THR A 13 32.37 3.10 15.09
C THR A 13 33.50 4.09 14.82
N GLY A 14 33.59 5.12 15.66
CA GLY A 14 34.64 6.13 15.62
C GLY A 14 35.98 5.56 16.05
N ASN A 15 37.04 6.03 15.39
CA ASN A 15 38.43 5.70 15.72
C ASN A 15 39.20 6.90 16.29
N GLY A 16 38.57 8.07 16.45
CA GLY A 16 39.19 9.31 16.90
C GLY A 16 39.82 10.15 15.79
N VAL A 17 39.77 9.71 14.52
CA VAL A 17 40.45 10.37 13.39
C VAL A 17 39.53 10.56 12.17
N THR A 18 38.65 9.59 11.90
CA THR A 18 37.76 9.62 10.74
C THR A 18 36.68 10.70 10.89
N THR A 19 36.52 11.52 9.86
CA THR A 19 35.46 12.52 9.74
C THR A 19 34.43 12.19 8.66
N SER A 20 34.81 11.39 7.66
CA SER A 20 33.95 11.04 6.54
C SER A 20 33.41 9.62 6.67
N PHE A 21 32.09 9.50 6.75
CA PHE A 21 31.35 8.26 6.87
C PHE A 21 30.47 8.09 5.62
N PRO A 22 30.65 7.03 4.82
CA PRO A 22 29.83 6.81 3.65
C PRO A 22 28.38 6.45 4.05
N TYR A 23 27.43 6.69 3.17
CA TYR A 23 26.09 6.13 3.24
C TYR A 23 25.71 5.54 1.88
N THR A 24 24.98 4.43 1.86
CA THR A 24 24.77 3.61 0.65
C THR A 24 23.37 3.70 0.06
N PHE A 25 22.50 4.51 0.65
CA PHE A 25 21.12 4.71 0.20
C PHE A 25 20.92 6.07 -0.46
N ARG A 26 19.87 6.17 -1.27
CA ARG A 26 19.51 7.42 -1.95
C ARG A 26 18.75 8.37 -1.03
N ILE A 27 19.18 9.62 -1.03
CA ILE A 27 18.47 10.78 -0.47
C ILE A 27 18.17 11.79 -1.58
N PHE A 28 17.09 12.56 -1.49
CA PHE A 28 16.74 13.55 -2.52
C PHE A 28 17.35 14.92 -2.21
N LYS A 29 17.33 15.32 -0.94
CA LYS A 29 17.96 16.52 -0.40
C LYS A 29 18.78 16.17 0.84
N LYS A 30 19.73 17.05 1.20
CA LYS A 30 20.60 16.84 2.38
C LYS A 30 19.79 16.72 3.68
N SER A 31 18.65 17.40 3.76
CA SER A 31 17.78 17.36 4.94
C SER A 31 16.93 16.09 5.04
N ASP A 32 17.01 15.16 4.09
CA ASP A 32 16.34 13.84 4.17
C ASP A 32 17.21 12.82 4.93
N LEU A 33 18.18 13.30 5.70
CA LEU A 33 19.18 12.50 6.37
C LEU A 33 19.29 13.00 7.80
N THR A 34 19.15 12.07 8.74
CA THR A 34 19.36 12.32 10.17
C THR A 34 20.62 11.59 10.60
N VAL A 35 21.54 12.31 11.25
CA VAL A 35 22.76 11.73 11.82
C VAL A 35 22.68 11.81 13.33
N GLN A 36 22.94 10.69 13.99
CA GLN A 36 22.99 10.59 15.44
C GLN A 36 24.31 9.96 15.85
N VAL A 37 24.83 10.35 17.00
CA VAL A 37 26.00 9.72 17.61
C VAL A 37 25.65 9.23 19.00
N ALA A 38 26.21 8.10 19.38
CA ALA A 38 26.11 7.56 20.74
C ALA A 38 27.50 7.51 21.37
N ASP A 39 27.60 8.00 22.61
CA ASP A 39 28.82 7.89 23.40
C ASP A 39 29.00 6.48 24.00
N LEU A 40 30.07 6.29 24.78
CA LEU A 40 30.37 5.01 25.45
C LEU A 40 29.34 4.61 26.53
N ASN A 41 28.49 5.56 26.96
CA ASN A 41 27.42 5.35 27.91
C ASN A 41 26.06 5.21 27.21
N GLU A 42 26.06 5.06 25.87
CA GLU A 42 24.86 4.95 25.02
C GLU A 42 23.99 6.23 25.03
N ASN A 43 24.54 7.37 25.41
CA ASN A 43 23.82 8.64 25.32
C ASN A 43 23.77 9.12 23.86
N ILE A 44 22.56 9.26 23.33
CA ILE A 44 22.31 9.61 21.93
C ILE A 44 22.22 11.13 21.75
N THR A 45 23.01 11.65 20.82
CA THR A 45 22.98 13.06 20.39
C THR A 45 22.68 13.14 18.90
N VAL A 46 21.63 13.86 18.53
CA VAL A 46 21.32 14.18 17.13
C VAL A 46 22.20 15.34 16.67
N LEU A 47 22.89 15.17 15.56
CA LEU A 47 23.75 16.20 14.99
C LEU A 47 22.95 17.16 14.10
N THR A 48 23.40 18.41 14.01
CA THR A 48 22.77 19.46 13.21
C THR A 48 23.44 19.59 11.85
N LEU A 49 22.65 19.48 10.77
CA LEU A 49 23.14 19.66 9.39
C LEU A 49 23.72 21.08 9.20
N ASP A 50 24.82 21.16 8.46
CA ASP A 50 25.59 22.38 8.16
C ASP A 50 26.25 23.06 9.39
N THR A 51 26.07 22.51 10.59
CA THR A 51 26.79 22.94 11.82
C THR A 51 27.77 21.87 12.28
N ASP A 52 27.27 20.66 12.52
CA ASP A 52 28.06 19.54 13.06
C ASP A 52 28.56 18.61 11.95
N TYR A 53 27.83 18.55 10.83
CA TYR A 53 28.18 17.75 9.67
C TYR A 53 27.67 18.36 8.37
N SER A 54 28.27 17.92 7.26
CA SER A 54 27.80 18.20 5.90
C SER A 54 27.53 16.90 5.15
N VAL A 55 26.68 16.98 4.12
CA VAL A 55 26.30 15.83 3.29
C VAL A 55 26.75 16.05 1.86
N THR A 56 27.42 15.05 1.29
CA THR A 56 27.77 14.95 -0.13
C THR A 56 26.95 13.84 -0.78
N GLY A 57 26.74 13.89 -2.11
CA GLY A 57 26.02 12.83 -2.81
C GLY A 57 24.50 12.86 -2.66
N ALA A 58 23.91 14.00 -2.28
CA ALA A 58 22.45 14.15 -2.36
C ALA A 58 21.96 14.05 -3.81
N GLY A 59 20.89 13.29 -4.04
CA GLY A 59 20.30 13.04 -5.36
C GLY A 59 20.87 11.84 -6.12
N THR A 60 22.02 11.29 -5.71
CA THR A 60 22.65 10.13 -6.34
C THR A 60 21.99 8.82 -5.90
N TYR A 61 22.07 7.78 -6.75
CA TYR A 61 21.54 6.46 -6.41
C TYR A 61 22.47 5.62 -5.54
N SER A 62 23.78 5.88 -5.61
CA SER A 62 24.81 5.13 -4.87
C SER A 62 25.04 5.64 -3.45
N GLY A 63 24.35 6.72 -3.06
CA GLY A 63 24.60 7.43 -1.81
C GLY A 63 25.81 8.38 -1.90
N GLY A 64 26.41 8.65 -0.76
CA GLY A 64 27.42 9.68 -0.62
C GLY A 64 28.13 9.61 0.73
N ASN A 65 28.50 10.75 1.30
CA ASN A 65 29.19 10.80 2.57
C ASN A 65 28.56 11.82 3.51
N VAL A 66 28.51 11.46 4.79
CA VAL A 66 28.40 12.39 5.91
C VAL A 66 29.82 12.78 6.31
N VAL A 67 30.12 14.08 6.30
CA VAL A 67 31.42 14.62 6.71
C VAL A 67 31.23 15.45 7.97
N LEU A 68 31.71 14.93 9.10
CA LEU A 68 31.71 15.62 10.39
C LEU A 68 32.72 16.77 10.40
N MET A 69 32.41 17.84 11.12
CA MET A 69 33.34 18.97 11.30
C MET A 69 34.48 18.63 12.27
N SER A 70 34.30 17.61 13.11
CA SER A 70 35.32 17.08 14.02
C SER A 70 35.35 15.55 13.95
N PRO A 71 36.52 14.90 14.11
CA PRO A 71 36.62 13.45 14.11
C PRO A 71 35.69 12.80 15.13
N LEU A 72 35.05 11.69 14.76
CA LEU A 72 34.25 10.92 15.71
C LEU A 72 35.18 10.26 16.73
N ALA A 73 34.95 10.52 18.01
CA ALA A 73 35.78 10.01 19.10
C ALA A 73 35.90 8.48 19.07
N ASN A 74 37.00 7.96 19.60
CA ASN A 74 37.25 6.52 19.59
C ASN A 74 36.17 5.78 20.40
N GLY A 75 35.58 4.76 19.80
CA GLY A 75 34.54 3.92 20.42
C GLY A 75 33.13 4.51 20.39
N TRP A 76 32.94 5.78 20.01
CA TRP A 76 31.60 6.34 19.80
C TRP A 76 30.96 5.72 18.57
N GLN A 77 29.64 5.56 18.59
CA GLN A 77 28.89 5.08 17.43
C GLN A 77 28.30 6.27 16.67
N ILE A 78 28.18 6.14 15.36
CA ILE A 78 27.43 7.04 14.49
C ILE A 78 26.41 6.24 13.71
N SER A 79 25.17 6.71 13.71
CA SER A 79 24.06 6.17 12.94
C SER A 79 23.60 7.22 11.94
N ILE A 80 23.54 6.82 10.67
CA ILE A 80 23.15 7.66 9.54
C ILE A 80 21.89 7.05 8.96
N SER A 81 20.76 7.73 9.10
CA SER A 81 19.46 7.20 8.69
C SER A 81 18.74 8.14 7.74
N ARG A 82 17.98 7.56 6.82
CA ARG A 82 17.10 8.31 5.91
C ARG A 82 15.87 8.81 6.67
N ASP A 83 15.63 10.11 6.63
CA ASP A 83 14.41 10.75 7.14
C ASP A 83 13.59 11.30 5.97
N LEU A 84 12.84 10.40 5.32
CA LEU A 84 11.84 10.79 4.33
C LEU A 84 10.47 10.77 4.98
N PRO A 85 9.60 11.77 4.67
CA PRO A 85 8.21 11.69 5.08
C PRO A 85 7.63 10.39 4.54
N VAL A 86 7.02 9.60 5.44
CA VAL A 86 6.40 8.32 5.08
C VAL A 86 5.19 8.62 4.20
N THR A 87 5.38 8.72 2.89
CA THR A 87 4.25 8.70 1.95
C THR A 87 3.80 7.26 1.83
N GLN A 88 3.02 6.81 2.81
CA GLN A 88 2.34 5.53 2.74
C GLN A 88 1.23 5.64 1.69
N GLU A 89 1.41 5.00 0.53
CA GLU A 89 0.28 4.74 -0.37
C GLU A 89 -0.63 3.65 0.22
N THR A 90 -1.25 3.89 1.38
CA THR A 90 -2.46 3.12 1.77
C THR A 90 -3.67 3.74 1.09
N GLY A 91 -3.67 3.66 -0.24
CA GLY A 91 -4.85 3.71 -1.07
C GLY A 91 -5.18 2.32 -1.58
N PHE A 92 -5.27 1.31 -0.70
CA PHE A 92 -5.93 0.06 -1.08
C PHE A 92 -7.43 0.37 -1.17
N ALA A 93 -7.89 0.79 -2.35
CA ALA A 93 -9.29 0.62 -2.69
C ALA A 93 -9.56 -0.89 -2.60
N PRO A 94 -10.50 -1.37 -1.76
CA PRO A 94 -10.82 -2.79 -1.75
C PRO A 94 -11.33 -3.17 -3.15
N ILE A 95 -10.55 -3.99 -3.85
CA ILE A 95 -10.92 -4.56 -5.16
C ILE A 95 -11.89 -5.74 -5.01
N PHE A 96 -12.45 -5.94 -3.81
CA PHE A 96 -13.45 -6.96 -3.54
C PHE A 96 -14.73 -6.24 -3.11
N PRO A 97 -15.80 -6.24 -3.91
CA PRO A 97 -17.11 -5.85 -3.40
C PRO A 97 -17.51 -6.80 -2.26
N ASP A 98 -18.19 -6.24 -1.25
CA ASP A 98 -18.67 -6.85 -0.01
C ASP A 98 -19.65 -8.04 -0.16
N THR A 99 -19.58 -8.84 -1.22
CA THR A 99 -20.54 -9.92 -1.50
C THR A 99 -20.18 -11.27 -0.87
N CYS A 100 -19.00 -11.42 -0.26
CA CYS A 100 -18.60 -12.70 0.33
C CYS A 100 -19.22 -13.01 1.69
N TYR A 101 -20.06 -12.13 2.26
CA TYR A 101 -20.81 -12.42 3.50
C TYR A 101 -22.14 -13.17 3.28
N HIS A 102 -22.20 -14.04 2.27
CA HIS A 102 -23.29 -15.02 2.14
C HIS A 102 -22.75 -16.46 2.20
N LEU A 103 -22.09 -16.80 3.31
CA LEU A 103 -22.19 -18.15 3.84
C LEU A 103 -22.78 -18.09 5.25
N THR A 104 -24.11 -18.15 5.29
CA THR A 104 -24.87 -18.50 6.49
C THR A 104 -24.49 -19.91 6.93
N HIS A 105 -23.56 -20.01 7.87
CA HIS A 105 -23.49 -21.18 8.75
C HIS A 105 -23.92 -20.76 10.15
N TYR A 106 -25.23 -20.62 10.33
CA TYR A 106 -25.89 -20.75 11.62
C TYR A 106 -27.17 -21.58 11.43
N TRP A 107 -27.05 -22.87 11.74
CA TRP A 107 -28.13 -23.76 12.20
C TRP A 107 -28.33 -23.48 13.70
N PRO A 108 -29.53 -23.56 14.35
CA PRO A 108 -30.77 -24.34 14.09
C PRO A 108 -31.98 -23.40 13.83
N ALA A 109 -33.22 -23.78 13.51
CA ALA A 109 -34.06 -24.91 13.90
C ALA A 109 -35.18 -25.09 12.84
N ALA A 110 -35.82 -26.26 12.90
CA ALA A 110 -36.92 -26.74 12.06
C ALA A 110 -37.98 -25.70 11.63
N VAL A 111 -38.48 -25.84 10.39
CA VAL A 111 -39.92 -25.93 10.06
C VAL A 111 -40.12 -26.26 8.57
N ASP A 112 -41.16 -27.04 8.32
CA ASP A 112 -41.46 -27.94 7.20
C ASP A 112 -41.34 -27.45 5.75
N ILE A 113 -40.90 -28.39 4.88
CA ILE A 113 -41.00 -28.33 3.42
C ILE A 113 -42.24 -29.14 3.00
N PRO A 114 -43.28 -28.56 2.37
CA PRO A 114 -44.22 -29.35 1.60
C PRO A 114 -43.60 -29.68 0.24
N VAL A 115 -43.45 -30.99 -0.01
CA VAL A 115 -43.00 -31.52 -1.29
C VAL A 115 -44.12 -31.30 -2.32
N ALA A 116 -43.77 -30.69 -3.45
CA ALA A 116 -44.57 -30.78 -4.67
C ALA A 116 -43.63 -31.24 -5.79
N SER A 117 -43.74 -32.53 -6.08
CA SER A 117 -43.24 -33.14 -7.30
C SER A 117 -43.96 -32.53 -8.50
N ASP A 118 -43.22 -32.21 -9.55
CA ASP A 118 -43.49 -32.61 -10.95
C ASP A 118 -42.84 -31.63 -11.93
N ASN A 119 -41.70 -32.09 -12.50
CA ASN A 119 -41.38 -32.18 -13.95
C ASN A 119 -41.43 -30.91 -14.85
N PRO A 120 -40.77 -30.82 -16.03
CA PRO A 120 -39.61 -31.51 -16.60
C PRO A 120 -38.50 -30.56 -17.15
N VAL A 121 -37.31 -31.17 -17.36
CA VAL A 121 -36.44 -31.13 -18.56
C VAL A 121 -36.66 -30.01 -19.60
N HIS A 122 -35.64 -29.15 -19.73
CA HIS A 122 -35.12 -28.43 -20.91
C HIS A 122 -36.02 -28.24 -22.16
N TYR A 123 -36.24 -26.97 -22.56
CA TYR A 123 -35.61 -26.29 -23.72
C TYR A 123 -36.51 -25.14 -24.25
N ALA A 124 -35.91 -24.23 -25.02
CA ALA A 124 -36.44 -22.99 -25.63
C ALA A 124 -36.43 -21.79 -24.66
N ASP A 125 -35.42 -20.94 -24.67
CA ASP A 125 -35.08 -19.97 -25.73
C ASP A 125 -36.20 -18.94 -26.00
N ALA A 126 -35.74 -17.70 -25.94
CA ALA A 126 -36.25 -16.50 -26.59
C ALA A 126 -37.34 -15.62 -25.94
N ILE A 127 -36.86 -14.53 -25.33
CA ILE A 127 -37.01 -13.13 -25.81
C ILE A 127 -38.39 -12.41 -25.61
N ARG A 128 -38.31 -11.28 -24.87
CA ARG A 128 -39.18 -10.06 -24.88
C ARG A 128 -40.61 -10.24 -24.30
N TYR A 129 -41.24 -9.32 -23.57
CA TYR A 129 -41.12 -7.87 -23.38
C TYR A 129 -41.91 -7.51 -22.11
N ASN A 130 -41.53 -6.42 -21.46
CA ASN A 130 -42.26 -5.84 -20.34
C ASN A 130 -43.31 -4.84 -20.90
N ALA A 131 -44.61 -5.15 -20.92
CA ALA A 131 -45.67 -4.12 -21.05
C ALA A 131 -47.10 -4.63 -20.77
N ARG A 132 -47.85 -3.78 -20.06
CA ARG A 132 -49.21 -3.88 -19.53
C ARG A 132 -50.30 -3.83 -20.62
N THR A 133 -51.44 -4.47 -20.38
CA THR A 133 -52.74 -4.22 -21.08
C THR A 133 -53.43 -2.97 -20.48
N PRO A 134 -54.38 -2.29 -21.17
CA PRO A 134 -55.79 -2.75 -21.22
C PRO A 134 -56.56 -2.50 -22.54
N LEU A 135 -57.76 -3.08 -22.60
CA LEU A 135 -58.73 -3.21 -23.70
C LEU A 135 -59.50 -1.93 -24.06
N GLN A 136 -59.71 -1.65 -25.35
CA GLN A 136 -61.01 -1.14 -25.85
C GLN A 136 -61.14 -1.31 -27.37
N GLY A 137 -62.30 -1.78 -27.82
CA GLY A 137 -62.49 -2.38 -29.14
C GLY A 137 -62.63 -1.43 -30.34
N SER A 138 -62.57 -2.04 -31.52
CA SER A 138 -63.49 -1.79 -32.64
C SER A 138 -63.34 -2.92 -33.67
N LEU A 139 -64.45 -3.20 -34.34
CA LEU A 139 -64.64 -4.22 -35.37
C LEU A 139 -63.85 -3.97 -36.66
N LEU A 140 -63.55 -5.10 -37.32
CA LEU A 140 -63.07 -5.34 -38.71
C LEU A 140 -63.93 -4.60 -39.76
N PRO A 141 -63.48 -4.34 -41.04
CA PRO A 141 -63.05 -5.41 -41.94
C PRO A 141 -62.10 -5.09 -43.12
N LEU A 142 -61.67 -6.20 -43.76
CA LEU A 142 -61.34 -6.43 -45.17
C LEU A 142 -60.92 -5.22 -46.04
N THR A 143 -59.78 -5.38 -46.73
CA THR A 143 -59.83 -5.64 -48.19
C THR A 143 -58.55 -6.30 -48.71
N ARG A 144 -58.76 -7.48 -49.28
CA ARG A 144 -57.97 -8.22 -50.27
C ARG A 144 -57.81 -7.42 -51.57
N LEU A 145 -56.75 -7.71 -52.35
CA LEU A 145 -56.51 -7.49 -53.81
C LEU A 145 -55.14 -6.80 -54.01
N VAL A 146 -54.22 -7.19 -54.89
CA VAL A 146 -53.96 -8.31 -55.81
C VAL A 146 -52.44 -8.42 -55.87
#